data_AF-A0A096A410-F1
#
_entry.id   AF-A0A096A410-F1
#
_cell.length_a   1.000
_cell.length_b   1.000
_cell.length_c   1.000
_cell.angle_alpha   90.00
_cell.angle_beta   90.00
_cell.angle_gamma   90.00
#
_symmetry.space_group_name_H-M   'P 1'
#
loop_
_entity.id
_entity.type
_entity.pdbx_description
1 polymer ?
#
loop_
_entity_poly.entity_id
_entity_poly.type
_entity_poly.pdbx_seq_one_letter_code
_entity_poly.pdbx_strand_id
1 'polypeptide(L)'
;MGEKNKSFFQNIGNDDFFVPNYYFKKNWNEFFVSNCSAGKNEFFIKNNADIYPCPNLSDRSFLLGNILIDKLSSIEFNLDSIDDVCAINNNNYFDSCKSCPVKEFCWTCPASKLEIKSTNTFDGLCSKVKPFLVN
;
A
#
# COMPACT_ATOMS: atom_id res chain seq x y z
N MET A 1 14.32 -1.22 22.79
CA MET A 1 14.61 -1.13 21.33
C MET A 1 15.43 0.12 20.98
N GLY A 2 15.13 1.30 21.53
CA GLY A 2 15.93 2.52 21.32
C GLY A 2 17.36 2.48 21.87
N GLU A 3 17.60 1.91 23.05
CA GLU A 3 18.96 1.86 23.62
C GLU A 3 19.95 0.99 22.83
N LYS A 4 19.48 -0.08 22.19
CA LYS A 4 20.35 -0.99 21.40
C LYS A 4 20.81 -0.39 20.07
N ASN A 5 20.06 0.58 19.54
CA ASN A 5 20.40 1.30 18.32
C ASN A 5 20.93 2.71 18.61
N LYS A 6 21.16 3.05 19.88
CA LYS A 6 21.59 4.38 20.30
C LYS A 6 22.91 4.77 19.62
N SER A 7 23.87 3.84 19.54
CA SER A 7 25.15 4.03 18.86
C SER A 7 25.01 4.22 17.34
N PHE A 8 23.97 3.64 16.73
CA PHE A 8 23.69 3.83 15.30
C PHE A 8 23.19 5.25 15.02
N PHE A 9 22.29 5.77 15.87
CA PHE A 9 21.74 7.12 15.73
C PHE A 9 22.65 8.22 16.30
N GLN A 10 23.62 7.88 17.14
CA GLN A 10 24.59 8.83 17.71
C GLN A 10 25.79 9.12 16.79
N ASN A 11 26.06 8.25 15.81
CA ASN A 11 27.19 8.38 14.88
C ASN A 11 26.79 8.94 13.51
N ILE A 12 25.51 9.28 13.32
CA ILE A 12 25.03 10.02 12.16
C ILE A 12 25.23 11.49 12.53
N GLY A 13 26.11 12.21 11.82
CA GLY A 13 26.27 13.65 12.03
C GLY A 13 24.92 14.34 11.87
N ASN A 14 24.71 15.50 12.50
CA ASN A 14 23.44 16.23 12.41
C ASN A 14 23.03 16.57 10.95
N ASP A 15 23.98 16.48 10.01
CA ASP A 15 23.79 16.71 8.57
C ASP A 15 23.77 15.42 7.73
N ASP A 16 23.97 14.24 8.35
CA ASP A 16 24.00 12.95 7.66
C ASP A 16 22.59 12.36 7.56
N PHE A 17 22.11 12.11 6.34
CA PHE A 17 20.82 11.47 6.10
C PHE A 17 21.02 9.96 5.87
N PHE A 18 20.47 9.12 6.75
CA PHE A 18 20.54 7.68 6.58
C PHE A 18 19.59 7.20 5.47
N VAL A 19 20.16 6.73 4.37
CA VAL A 19 19.43 6.03 3.31
C VAL A 19 19.75 4.53 3.39
N PRO A 20 18.76 3.65 3.60
CA PRO A 20 18.99 2.21 3.62
C PRO A 20 19.55 1.70 2.28
N ASN A 21 20.53 0.79 2.34
CA ASN A 21 21.19 0.23 1.13
C ASN A 21 20.22 -0.44 0.13
N TYR A 22 19.04 -0.91 0.57
CA TYR A 22 18.04 -1.47 -0.34
C TYR A 22 17.45 -0.41 -1.30
N TYR A 23 17.46 0.86 -0.91
CA TYR A 23 16.99 1.98 -1.74
C TYR A 23 17.77 2.09 -3.05
N PHE A 24 19.08 1.82 -2.99
CA PHE A 24 19.96 1.84 -4.16
C PHE A 24 19.97 0.52 -4.94
N LYS A 25 19.42 -0.56 -4.37
CA LYS A 25 19.34 -1.89 -5.02
C LYS A 25 18.04 -2.09 -5.80
N LYS A 26 17.01 -1.28 -5.55
CA LYS A 26 15.73 -1.39 -6.24
C LYS A 26 15.90 -0.88 -7.67
N ASN A 27 15.66 -1.75 -8.65
CA ASN A 27 15.59 -1.34 -10.04
C ASN A 27 14.28 -0.56 -10.21
N TRP A 28 14.36 0.77 -10.37
CA TRP A 28 13.20 1.66 -10.54
C TRP A 28 12.50 1.50 -11.90
N ASN A 29 12.52 0.28 -12.46
CA ASN A 29 11.84 -0.06 -13.70
C ASN A 29 10.31 -0.15 -13.52
N GLU A 30 9.83 -0.09 -12.29
CA GLU A 30 8.41 -0.08 -11.94
C GLU A 30 8.04 1.27 -11.33
N PHE A 31 7.60 2.20 -12.17
CA PHE A 31 6.91 3.40 -11.70
C PHE A 31 5.52 3.00 -11.20
N PHE A 32 5.38 2.86 -9.89
CA PHE A 32 4.07 2.74 -9.27
C PHE A 32 3.48 4.13 -9.12
N VAL A 33 2.27 4.33 -9.64
CA VAL A 33 1.58 5.62 -9.58
C VAL A 33 1.14 5.97 -8.14
N SER A 34 1.09 4.99 -7.24
CA SER A 34 0.76 5.19 -5.83
C SER A 34 2.00 5.11 -4.93
N ASN A 35 2.20 6.12 -4.07
CA ASN A 35 3.19 6.10 -2.99
C ASN A 35 2.73 5.29 -1.76
N CYS A 36 1.74 4.41 -1.91
CA CYS A 36 1.15 3.66 -0.80
C CYS A 36 2.15 2.65 -0.23
N SER A 37 2.41 2.74 1.08
CA SER A 37 3.28 1.84 1.85
C SER A 37 2.52 0.92 2.81
N ALA A 38 1.19 0.91 2.72
CA ALA A 38 0.31 0.08 3.53
C ALA A 38 0.73 -1.39 3.45
N GLY A 39 1.00 -2.00 4.60
CA GLY A 39 1.43 -3.39 4.67
C GLY A 39 2.81 -3.68 4.05
N LYS A 40 3.62 -2.66 3.78
CA LYS A 40 5.03 -2.82 3.38
C LYS A 40 5.94 -2.21 4.43
N ASN A 41 5.76 -0.91 4.67
CA ASN A 41 6.51 -0.15 5.67
C ASN A 41 5.61 0.48 6.75
N GLU A 42 4.28 0.35 6.60
CA GLU A 42 3.30 0.96 7.49
C GLU A 42 2.22 -0.06 7.87
N PHE A 43 1.73 0.05 9.10
CA PHE A 43 0.58 -0.71 9.59
C PHE A 43 -0.29 0.19 10.47
N PHE A 44 -1.55 -0.21 10.62
CA PHE A 44 -2.54 0.45 11.44
C PHE A 44 -2.94 -0.45 12.60
N ILE A 45 -2.90 0.07 13.83
CA ILE A 45 -3.34 -0.66 15.03
C ILE A 45 -4.66 -0.05 15.50
N LYS A 46 -5.70 -0.88 15.64
CA LYS A 46 -6.99 -0.47 16.22
C LYS A 46 -6.92 -0.39 17.75
N ASN A 47 -7.94 0.22 18.35
CA ASN A 47 -8.07 0.34 19.81
C ASN A 47 -8.16 -1.01 20.55
N ASN A 48 -8.55 -2.09 19.85
CA ASN A 48 -8.56 -3.46 20.36
C ASN A 48 -7.23 -4.20 20.16
N ALA A 49 -6.16 -3.47 19.83
CA ALA A 49 -4.82 -3.99 19.55
C ALA A 49 -4.67 -4.82 18.26
N ASP A 50 -5.73 -4.97 17.46
CA ASP A 50 -5.64 -5.64 16.16
C ASP A 50 -4.85 -4.80 15.15
N ILE A 51 -4.04 -5.46 14.34
CA ILE A 51 -3.11 -4.88 13.38
C ILE A 51 -3.63 -5.13 11.96
N TYR A 52 -3.62 -4.08 11.14
CA TYR A 52 -4.08 -4.07 9.75
C TYR A 52 -3.07 -3.35 8.84
N PRO A 53 -3.12 -3.53 7.51
CA PRO A 53 -2.21 -2.85 6.59
C PRO A 53 -2.39 -1.32 6.59
N CYS A 54 -3.64 -0.85 6.67
CA CYS A 54 -3.99 0.57 6.77
C CYS A 54 -5.44 0.74 7.28
N PRO A 55 -5.90 1.97 7.58
CA PRO A 55 -7.27 2.21 8.04
C PRO A 55 -8.36 1.79 7.05
N ASN A 56 -8.09 1.86 5.74
CA ASN A 56 -9.05 1.48 4.69
C ASN A 56 -9.15 -0.04 4.49
N LEU A 57 -8.22 -0.82 5.05
CA LEU A 57 -8.19 -2.29 4.97
C LEU A 57 -8.36 -2.87 6.37
N SER A 58 -9.43 -2.44 7.05
CA SER A 58 -9.64 -2.75 8.48
C SER A 58 -10.70 -3.82 8.73
N ASP A 59 -11.20 -4.43 7.66
CA ASP A 59 -12.06 -5.61 7.72
C ASP A 59 -11.27 -6.84 8.18
N ARG A 60 -11.96 -7.79 8.82
CA ARG A 60 -11.35 -9.00 9.42
C ARG A 60 -10.53 -9.82 8.42
N SER A 61 -10.87 -9.78 7.12
CA SER A 61 -10.12 -10.43 6.04
C SER A 61 -8.69 -9.92 5.86
N PHE A 62 -8.38 -8.71 6.35
CA PHE A 62 -7.07 -8.07 6.27
C PHE A 62 -6.35 -8.04 7.62
N LEU A 63 -6.81 -8.79 8.62
CA LEU A 63 -6.15 -8.85 9.91
C LEU A 63 -4.75 -9.45 9.78
N LEU A 64 -3.75 -8.71 10.22
CA LEU A 64 -2.35 -9.16 10.23
C LEU A 64 -1.94 -9.80 11.56
N GLY A 65 -2.63 -9.48 12.65
CA GLY A 65 -2.35 -10.01 13.99
C GLY A 65 -2.87 -9.09 15.09
N ASN A 66 -2.40 -9.30 16.32
CA ASN A 66 -2.71 -8.47 17.47
C ASN A 66 -1.43 -8.13 18.24
N ILE A 67 -1.18 -6.83 18.50
CA ILE A 67 0.09 -6.36 19.06
C ILE A 67 0.36 -6.84 20.49
N LEU A 68 -0.67 -7.28 21.21
CA LEU A 68 -0.51 -7.80 22.57
C LEU A 68 -0.13 -9.29 22.61
N ILE A 69 -0.30 -10.00 21.49
CA ILE A 69 -0.10 -11.45 21.40
C ILE A 69 1.09 -11.76 20.48
N ASP A 70 1.15 -11.08 19.33
CA ASP A 70 2.11 -11.37 18.27
C ASP A 70 3.37 -10.51 18.38
N LYS A 71 4.50 -11.07 17.96
CA LYS A 71 5.73 -10.27 17.79
C LYS A 71 5.65 -9.51 16.48
N LEU A 72 5.98 -8.22 16.47
CA LEU A 72 6.04 -7.44 15.23
C LEU A 72 6.88 -8.10 14.12
N SER A 73 7.98 -8.76 14.50
CA SER A 73 8.84 -9.47 13.56
C SER A 73 8.23 -10.74 12.96
N SER A 74 7.18 -11.30 13.57
CA SER A 74 6.43 -12.44 13.05
C SER A 74 5.17 -12.04 12.30
N ILE A 75 4.87 -10.74 12.22
CA ILE A 75 3.81 -10.23 11.37
C ILE A 75 4.37 -10.25 9.95
N GLU A 76 4.15 -11.38 9.28
CA GLU A 76 4.37 -11.43 7.85
C GLU A 76 3.28 -10.60 7.20
N PHE A 77 3.70 -9.53 6.55
CA PHE A 77 2.89 -8.96 5.50
C PHE A 77 2.79 -10.06 4.47
N ASN A 78 1.62 -10.68 4.40
CA ASN A 78 1.33 -11.58 3.31
C ASN A 78 1.23 -10.68 2.07
N LEU A 79 2.39 -10.40 1.49
CA LEU A 79 2.58 -9.48 0.38
C LEU A 79 1.74 -9.98 -0.79
N ASP A 80 1.46 -11.28 -0.89
CA ASP A 80 0.50 -11.81 -1.86
C ASP A 80 -0.91 -11.28 -1.62
N SER A 81 -1.39 -11.11 -0.38
CA SER A 81 -2.73 -10.54 -0.10
C SER A 81 -2.81 -9.02 -0.25
N ILE A 82 -1.72 -8.31 0.06
CA ILE A 82 -1.62 -6.85 -0.08
C ILE A 82 -1.30 -6.50 -1.52
N ASP A 83 -0.49 -7.28 -2.21
CA ASP A 83 -0.34 -7.28 -3.65
C ASP A 83 -1.57 -7.94 -4.31
N ASP A 84 -2.47 -8.65 -3.65
CA ASP A 84 -3.76 -8.99 -4.27
C ASP A 84 -4.70 -7.78 -4.23
N VAL A 85 -4.63 -6.96 -3.18
CA VAL A 85 -5.33 -5.66 -3.08
C VAL A 85 -4.64 -4.56 -3.92
N CYS A 86 -3.31 -4.58 -4.00
CA CYS A 86 -2.50 -3.62 -4.76
C CYS A 86 -2.35 -4.06 -6.22
N ALA A 87 -2.15 -5.34 -6.52
CA ALA A 87 -2.22 -6.00 -7.83
C ALA A 87 -3.65 -6.40 -8.26
N ILE A 88 -4.68 -5.81 -7.63
CA ILE A 88 -5.79 -5.25 -8.42
C ILE A 88 -5.25 -4.26 -9.48
N ASN A 89 -3.99 -3.83 -9.41
CA ASN A 89 -3.26 -3.22 -10.53
C ASN A 89 -2.94 -4.17 -11.69
N ASN A 90 -3.13 -5.50 -11.57
CA ASN A 90 -2.79 -6.43 -12.65
C ASN A 90 -3.97 -7.30 -13.16
N ASN A 91 -4.94 -7.74 -12.35
CA ASN A 91 -5.84 -8.83 -12.80
C ASN A 91 -7.37 -8.60 -12.75
N ASN A 92 -7.88 -7.47 -12.24
CA ASN A 92 -9.34 -7.18 -12.26
C ASN A 92 -9.66 -5.87 -12.99
N TYR A 93 -9.02 -5.66 -14.14
CA TYR A 93 -9.49 -4.64 -15.05
C TYR A 93 -10.82 -5.09 -15.66
N PHE A 94 -11.87 -4.26 -15.57
CA PHE A 94 -12.92 -4.29 -16.58
C PHE A 94 -12.24 -4.29 -17.95
N ASP A 95 -12.75 -5.05 -18.92
CA ASP A 95 -12.09 -5.20 -20.22
C ASP A 95 -11.78 -3.83 -20.88
N SER A 96 -12.62 -2.83 -20.60
CA SER A 96 -12.45 -1.43 -21.03
C SER A 96 -11.19 -0.74 -20.50
N CYS A 97 -10.64 -1.18 -19.36
CA CYS A 97 -9.41 -0.62 -18.79
C CYS A 97 -8.13 -1.19 -19.40
N LYS A 98 -8.16 -2.39 -20.02
CA LYS A 98 -6.95 -3.06 -20.53
C LYS A 98 -6.20 -2.19 -21.55
N SER A 99 -6.94 -1.52 -22.43
CA SER A 99 -6.46 -0.59 -23.44
C SER A 99 -6.56 0.89 -23.04
N CYS A 100 -6.95 1.20 -21.80
CA CYS A 100 -7.11 2.58 -21.36
C CYS A 100 -5.73 3.21 -21.09
N PRO A 101 -5.40 4.36 -21.71
CA PRO A 101 -4.07 4.97 -21.59
C PRO A 101 -3.78 5.52 -20.20
N VAL A 102 -4.80 5.74 -19.38
CA VAL A 102 -4.69 6.33 -18.04
C VAL A 102 -4.97 5.33 -16.92
N LYS A 103 -5.06 4.03 -17.22
CA LYS A 103 -5.48 2.97 -16.28
C LYS A 103 -4.69 2.94 -14.96
N GLU A 104 -3.40 3.27 -15.03
CA GLU A 104 -2.51 3.28 -13.87
C GLU A 104 -2.76 4.50 -12.94
N PHE A 105 -3.39 5.56 -13.45
CA PHE A 105 -3.61 6.83 -12.75
C PHE A 105 -5.03 7.00 -12.22
N CYS A 106 -5.95 6.11 -12.60
CA CYS A 106 -7.35 6.20 -12.19
C CYS A 106 -7.58 5.98 -10.69
N TRP A 107 -6.60 5.43 -9.96
CA TRP A 107 -6.75 5.00 -8.57
C TRP A 107 -5.78 5.73 -7.64
N THR A 108 -6.33 6.52 -6.71
CA THR A 108 -5.55 7.18 -5.66
C THR A 108 -5.26 6.27 -4.47
N CYS A 109 -6.11 5.26 -4.25
CA CYS A 109 -5.97 4.26 -3.19
C CYS A 109 -6.37 2.89 -3.73
N PRO A 110 -5.53 1.84 -3.62
CA PRO A 110 -5.92 0.49 -4.04
C PRO A 110 -7.15 -0.05 -3.29
N ALA A 111 -7.31 0.31 -2.01
CA ALA A 111 -8.44 -0.13 -1.19
C ALA A 111 -9.79 0.39 -1.71
N SER A 112 -9.84 1.53 -2.42
CA SER A 112 -11.10 2.06 -2.96
C SER A 112 -11.71 1.14 -4.03
N LYS A 113 -10.91 0.21 -4.59
CA LYS A 113 -11.40 -0.79 -5.53
C LYS A 113 -12.38 -1.78 -4.88
N LEU A 114 -12.26 -2.01 -3.56
CA LEU A 114 -13.20 -2.85 -2.80
C LEU A 114 -14.62 -2.23 -2.71
N GLU A 115 -14.74 -0.93 -2.94
CA GLU A 115 -16.02 -0.22 -2.96
C GLU A 115 -16.77 -0.41 -4.29
N ILE A 116 -16.09 -0.88 -5.34
CA ILE A 116 -16.66 -1.12 -6.67
C ILE A 116 -17.41 -2.44 -6.67
N LYS A 117 -18.70 -2.39 -6.34
CA LYS A 117 -19.58 -3.57 -6.24
C LYS A 117 -20.35 -3.89 -7.52
N SER A 118 -20.27 -3.03 -8.54
CA SER A 118 -21.00 -3.18 -9.80
C SER A 118 -20.37 -2.40 -10.94
N THR A 119 -20.70 -2.77 -12.18
CA THR A 119 -20.34 -2.03 -13.40
C THR A 119 -20.84 -0.58 -13.35
N ASN A 120 -22.06 -0.34 -12.84
CA ASN A 120 -22.61 1.02 -12.74
C ASN A 120 -21.78 1.92 -11.81
N THR A 121 -21.31 1.39 -10.68
CA THR A 121 -20.43 2.13 -9.76
C THR A 121 -19.09 2.46 -10.43
N PHE A 122 -18.54 1.49 -11.16
CA PHE A 122 -17.31 1.67 -11.92
C PHE A 122 -17.47 2.72 -13.02
N ASP A 123 -18.52 2.66 -13.83
CA ASP A 123 -18.77 3.61 -14.92
C ASP A 123 -18.97 5.03 -14.39
N GLY A 124 -19.66 5.16 -13.25
CA GLY A 124 -19.80 6.44 -12.54
C GLY A 124 -18.48 7.02 -12.05
N LEU A 125 -17.55 6.18 -11.58
CA LEU A 125 -16.19 6.63 -11.23
C LEU A 125 -15.39 6.99 -12.49
N CYS A 126 -15.39 6.11 -13.49
CA CYS A 126 -14.62 6.25 -14.72
C CYS A 126 -15.01 7.54 -15.47
N SER A 127 -16.31 7.82 -15.61
CA SER A 127 -16.81 9.05 -16.25
C SER A 127 -16.42 10.34 -15.53
N LYS A 128 -16.19 10.29 -14.21
CA LYS A 128 -15.73 11.43 -13.42
C LYS A 128 -14.21 11.61 -13.44
N VAL A 129 -13.45 10.53 -13.28
CA VAL A 129 -11.99 10.60 -13.10
C VAL A 129 -11.27 10.71 -14.45
N LYS A 130 -11.66 9.88 -15.43
CA LYS A 130 -10.95 9.77 -16.70
C LYS A 130 -10.77 11.12 -17.40
N PRO A 131 -11.78 12.01 -17.52
CA PRO A 131 -11.63 13.30 -18.19
C PRO A 131 -10.53 14.20 -17.62
N PHE A 132 -10.21 14.09 -16.33
CA PHE A 132 -9.12 14.88 -15.72
C PHE A 132 -7.72 14.33 -16.03
N LEU A 133 -7.62 13.06 -16.46
CA LEU A 133 -6.34 12.38 -16.69
C LEU A 133 -5.95 12.31 -18.18
N VAL A 134 -6.90 12.51 -19.09
CA VAL A 134 -6.66 12.53 -20.56
C VAL A 134 -6.51 13.94 -21.15
N ASN A 135 -6.53 14.98 -20.31
CA ASN A 135 -6.31 16.36 -20.74
C ASN A 135 -4.83 16.67 -20.97
#